data_AF-A0A1S7DPC3-F1
#
_entry.id   AF-A0A1S7DPC3-F1
#
_cell.length_a   1.000
_cell.length_b   1.000
_cell.length_c   1.000
_cell.angle_alpha   90.00
_cell.angle_beta   90.00
_cell.angle_gamma   90.00
#
_symmetry.space_group_name_H-M   'P 1'
#
loop_
_entity.id
_entity.type
_entity.pdbx_description
1 polymer ?
#
loop_
_entity_poly.entity_id
_entity_poly.type
_entity_poly.pdbx_seq_one_letter_code
_entity_poly.pdbx_strand_id
1 'polypeptide(L)'
;MKKILLAVFLMATVTVSKAQSIVGRYEQSTLVAPDAYRDSEDDVTISKDPKSSKKIWISNLIPNQKIYAVLHTKGNGNLIYSVPKQLVGNYQINIGCVTFKEHDEDEEDEEGKLIISLNNEKNCFGISQKDYDAPVGIGKGGVRAGGVTVGSNGTISAGGVDIKKGNIKVNPKEVMSGIQYIGYKIKRD
;
A
#
# COMPACT_ATOMS: atom_id res chain seq x y z
N MET A 1 17.10 62.22 17.55
CA MET A 1 15.78 62.29 16.88
C MET A 1 15.78 61.33 15.68
N LYS A 2 14.72 60.52 15.58
CA LYS A 2 14.23 59.76 14.41
C LYS A 2 15.16 58.69 13.82
N LYS A 3 14.93 57.40 14.13
CA LYS A 3 14.01 56.47 13.40
C LYS A 3 14.53 56.29 11.96
N ILE A 4 14.94 55.10 11.53
CA ILE A 4 14.04 53.99 11.20
C ILE A 4 14.83 52.66 11.28
N LEU A 5 14.36 51.76 12.15
CA LEU A 5 14.61 50.33 12.00
C LEU A 5 13.94 49.88 10.69
N LEU A 6 14.70 49.31 9.76
CA LEU A 6 14.15 48.38 8.77
C LEU A 6 14.69 46.99 9.09
N ALA A 7 14.17 46.41 10.17
CA ALA A 7 14.24 44.97 10.37
C ALA A 7 13.25 44.35 9.36
N VAL A 8 13.72 44.07 8.15
CA VAL A 8 13.01 43.18 7.24
C VAL A 8 13.16 41.79 7.85
N PHE A 9 12.24 41.45 8.75
CA PHE A 9 11.88 40.07 9.03
C PHE A 9 11.42 39.48 7.70
N LEU A 10 12.34 38.86 6.95
CA LEU A 10 11.95 37.80 6.04
C LEU A 10 11.35 36.73 6.95
N MET A 11 10.04 36.79 7.16
CA MET A 11 9.27 35.60 7.45
C MET A 11 9.46 34.71 6.23
N ALA A 12 10.49 33.87 6.27
CA ALA A 12 10.49 32.65 5.50
C ALA A 12 9.25 31.90 5.99
N THR A 13 8.14 32.05 5.27
CA THR A 13 7.09 31.05 5.26
C THR A 13 7.74 29.81 4.72
N VAL A 14 8.41 29.07 5.60
CA VAL A 14 8.65 27.65 5.39
C VAL A 14 7.24 27.08 5.40
N THR A 15 6.61 27.00 4.23
CA THR A 15 5.56 26.03 4.00
C THR A 15 6.26 24.69 4.21
N VAL A 16 6.35 24.26 5.47
CA VAL A 16 6.65 22.90 5.81
C VAL A 16 5.42 22.15 5.30
N SER A 17 5.46 21.74 4.04
CA SER A 17 4.55 20.74 3.50
C SER A 17 4.73 19.53 4.41
N LYS A 18 3.90 19.43 5.45
CA LYS A 18 4.00 18.37 6.43
C LYS A 18 3.52 17.12 5.69
N ALA A 19 4.46 16.37 5.13
CA ALA A 19 4.20 15.03 4.63
C ALA A 19 3.31 14.31 5.64
N GLN A 20 2.13 13.88 5.19
CA GLN A 20 1.13 13.35 6.08
C GLN A 20 1.70 12.07 6.72
N SER A 21 1.60 11.94 8.04
CA SER A 21 2.10 10.72 8.70
C SER A 21 1.14 9.56 8.44
N ILE A 22 1.64 8.35 8.17
CA ILE A 22 0.78 7.15 8.11
C ILE A 22 0.08 6.82 9.45
N VAL A 23 0.50 7.42 10.56
CA VAL A 23 -0.16 7.22 11.87
C VAL A 23 -1.54 7.89 11.87
N GLY A 24 -2.56 7.15 12.29
CA GLY A 24 -3.92 7.66 12.38
C GLY A 24 -4.98 6.57 12.34
N ARG A 25 -6.23 7.01 12.27
CA ARG A 25 -7.39 6.18 11.98
C ARG A 25 -7.76 6.33 10.51
N TYR A 26 -8.24 5.25 9.92
CA TYR A 26 -8.61 5.17 8.52
C TYR A 26 -10.03 4.66 8.42
N GLU A 27 -10.88 5.45 7.77
CA GLU A 27 -12.24 5.07 7.45
C GLU A 27 -12.21 4.04 6.32
N GLN A 28 -12.90 2.92 6.51
CA GLN A 28 -12.94 1.86 5.52
C GLN A 28 -13.77 2.27 4.30
N SER A 29 -13.15 2.28 3.13
CA SER A 29 -13.85 2.46 1.86
C SER A 29 -14.17 1.12 1.21
N THR A 30 -13.26 0.15 1.28
CA THR A 30 -13.47 -1.19 0.71
C THR A 30 -12.73 -2.24 1.53
N LEU A 31 -13.40 -3.36 1.79
CA LEU A 31 -12.80 -4.56 2.36
C LEU A 31 -13.22 -5.78 1.56
N VAL A 32 -12.24 -6.53 1.07
CA VAL A 32 -12.43 -7.87 0.52
C VAL A 32 -11.69 -8.84 1.42
N ALA A 33 -12.41 -9.74 2.07
CA ALA A 33 -11.85 -10.68 3.03
C ALA A 33 -12.64 -11.99 3.02
N PRO A 34 -12.06 -13.11 3.50
CA PRO A 34 -12.82 -14.31 3.78
C PRO A 34 -13.98 -14.02 4.73
N ASP A 35 -15.07 -14.79 4.62
CA ASP A 35 -16.32 -14.53 5.38
C ASP A 35 -16.08 -14.32 6.89
N ALA A 36 -15.16 -15.08 7.49
CA ALA A 36 -14.81 -14.97 8.91
C ALA A 36 -14.22 -13.60 9.34
N TYR A 37 -13.83 -12.76 8.39
CA TYR A 37 -13.21 -11.44 8.62
C TYR A 37 -13.94 -10.31 7.88
N ARG A 38 -14.98 -10.61 7.08
CA ARG A 38 -15.64 -9.64 6.20
C ARG A 38 -16.47 -8.60 6.97
N ASP A 39 -17.09 -9.01 8.07
CA ASP A 39 -17.99 -8.16 8.85
C ASP A 39 -17.24 -7.39 9.96
N SER A 40 -15.93 -7.20 9.77
CA SER A 40 -15.09 -6.33 10.59
C SER A 40 -15.40 -4.87 10.24
N GLU A 41 -16.47 -4.29 10.79
CA GLU A 41 -16.86 -2.88 10.55
C GLU A 41 -15.90 -1.85 11.16
N ASP A 42 -14.78 -2.28 11.74
CA ASP A 42 -13.89 -1.40 12.50
C ASP A 42 -12.88 -0.68 11.60
N ASP A 43 -12.85 0.65 11.71
CA ASP A 43 -11.77 1.50 11.17
C ASP A 43 -10.39 0.94 11.53
N VAL A 44 -9.52 0.86 10.52
CA VAL A 44 -8.13 0.48 10.75
C VAL A 44 -7.40 1.59 11.48
N THR A 45 -6.65 1.22 12.52
CA THR A 45 -5.79 2.14 13.26
C THR A 45 -4.33 1.79 13.06
N ILE A 46 -3.53 2.76 12.63
CA ILE A 46 -2.08 2.66 12.48
C ILE A 46 -1.38 3.41 13.62
N SER A 47 -0.52 2.73 14.37
CA SER A 47 0.33 3.32 15.42
C SER A 47 1.80 2.98 15.21
N LYS A 48 2.71 3.83 15.68
CA LYS A 48 4.16 3.52 15.67
C LYS A 48 4.51 2.46 16.71
N ASP A 49 5.51 1.66 16.42
CA ASP A 49 6.15 0.83 17.45
C ASP A 49 6.98 1.73 18.39
N PRO A 50 6.87 1.56 19.71
CA PRO A 50 7.60 2.41 20.68
C PRO A 50 9.12 2.19 20.65
N LYS A 51 9.60 1.07 20.09
CA LYS A 51 11.01 0.68 20.07
C LYS A 51 11.64 0.77 18.69
N SER A 52 10.86 0.97 17.62
CA SER A 52 11.37 1.01 16.25
C SER A 52 10.64 2.02 15.38
N SER A 53 11.38 2.98 14.83
CA SER A 53 10.85 3.98 13.88
C SER A 53 10.45 3.39 12.53
N LYS A 54 10.97 2.20 12.19
CA LYS A 54 10.66 1.49 10.94
C LYS A 54 9.43 0.60 11.06
N LYS A 55 8.89 0.39 12.26
CA LYS A 55 7.80 -0.56 12.49
C LYS A 55 6.52 0.17 12.87
N ILE A 56 5.43 -0.28 12.28
CA ILE A 56 4.07 0.17 12.61
C ILE A 56 3.23 -1.03 13.06
N TRP A 57 2.18 -0.73 13.82
CA TRP A 57 1.14 -1.65 14.23
C TRP A 57 -0.17 -1.26 13.58
N ILE A 58 -0.83 -2.26 13.00
CA ILE A 58 -2.13 -2.18 12.33
C ILE A 58 -3.11 -2.89 13.25
N SER A 59 -4.12 -2.17 13.73
CA SER A 59 -5.19 -2.74 14.55
C SER A 59 -6.49 -2.76 13.77
N ASN A 60 -7.40 -3.65 14.16
CA ASN A 60 -8.79 -3.73 13.66
C ASN A 60 -8.97 -4.20 12.22
N LEU A 61 -7.88 -4.46 11.46
CA LEU A 61 -8.00 -5.13 10.16
C LEU A 61 -8.43 -6.60 10.30
N ILE A 62 -8.04 -7.24 11.41
CA ILE A 62 -8.53 -8.55 11.82
C ILE A 62 -9.16 -8.34 13.20
N PRO A 63 -10.40 -8.80 13.45
CA PRO A 63 -11.14 -8.51 14.68
C PRO A 63 -10.36 -8.83 15.94
N ASN A 64 -10.23 -7.85 16.84
CA ASN A 64 -9.50 -7.96 18.12
C ASN A 64 -8.02 -8.32 18.00
N GLN A 65 -7.40 -8.09 16.84
CA GLN A 65 -6.01 -8.43 16.61
C GLN A 65 -5.16 -7.23 16.18
N LYS A 66 -3.84 -7.40 16.32
CA LYS A 66 -2.84 -6.46 15.82
C LYS A 66 -1.83 -7.17 14.95
N ILE A 67 -1.45 -6.49 13.88
CA ILE A 67 -0.48 -6.93 12.89
C ILE A 67 0.66 -5.93 12.90
N TYR A 68 1.89 -6.36 12.68
CA TYR A 68 2.99 -5.42 12.45
C TYR A 68 3.45 -5.41 11.00
N ALA A 69 3.89 -4.24 10.55
CA ALA A 69 4.53 -4.04 9.26
C ALA A 69 5.85 -3.27 9.44
N VAL A 70 6.80 -3.52 8.55
CA VAL A 70 8.15 -2.95 8.59
C VAL A 70 8.37 -2.14 7.32
N LEU A 71 8.88 -0.92 7.47
CA LEU A 71 9.12 0.01 6.38
C LEU A 71 10.08 -0.62 5.37
N HIS A 72 9.63 -0.70 4.13
CA HIS A 72 10.37 -1.22 2.99
C HIS A 72 10.97 -0.08 2.18
N THR A 73 10.13 0.85 1.71
CA THR A 73 10.54 1.98 0.88
C THR A 73 9.82 3.25 1.33
N LYS A 74 10.55 4.37 1.31
CA LYS A 74 10.02 5.72 1.48
C LYS A 74 10.60 6.61 0.38
N GLY A 75 9.75 7.24 -0.42
CA GLY A 75 10.17 8.18 -1.48
C GLY A 75 9.00 8.64 -2.33
N ASN A 76 9.13 9.82 -2.97
CA ASN A 76 8.13 10.38 -3.90
C ASN A 76 6.70 10.35 -3.36
N GLY A 77 6.46 10.88 -2.16
CA GLY A 77 5.12 10.92 -1.56
C GLY A 77 4.54 9.57 -1.15
N ASN A 78 5.26 8.46 -1.34
CA ASN A 78 4.76 7.11 -1.08
C ASN A 78 5.55 6.41 0.05
N LEU A 79 4.81 5.77 0.96
CA LEU A 79 5.34 4.83 1.94
C LEU A 79 4.88 3.42 1.62
N ILE A 80 5.83 2.49 1.60
CA ILE A 80 5.57 1.07 1.41
C ILE A 80 6.14 0.32 2.61
N TYR A 81 5.30 -0.49 3.26
CA TYR A 81 5.70 -1.39 4.34
C TYR A 81 5.47 -2.84 3.92
N SER A 82 6.39 -3.72 4.31
CA SER A 82 6.20 -5.17 4.22
C SER A 82 5.52 -5.69 5.48
N VAL A 83 4.49 -6.53 5.32
CA VAL A 83 3.90 -7.32 6.40
C VAL A 83 4.55 -8.71 6.35
N PRO A 84 5.47 -9.03 7.27
CA PRO A 84 6.14 -10.34 7.26
C PRO A 84 5.19 -11.44 7.72
N LYS A 85 5.63 -12.69 7.48
CA LYS A 85 4.93 -13.89 7.94
C LYS A 85 4.67 -13.83 9.45
N GLN A 86 3.40 -13.94 9.84
CA GLN A 86 2.98 -13.92 11.24
C GLN A 86 1.61 -14.60 11.39
N LEU A 87 1.39 -15.26 12.53
CA LEU A 87 0.10 -15.82 12.90
C LEU A 87 -0.64 -14.79 13.76
N VAL A 88 -1.88 -14.45 13.39
CA VAL A 88 -2.67 -13.40 14.03
C VAL A 88 -4.06 -13.95 14.33
N GLY A 89 -4.33 -14.26 15.59
CA GLY A 89 -5.45 -15.14 15.94
C GLY A 89 -5.34 -16.47 15.17
N ASN A 90 -6.36 -16.79 14.37
CA ASN A 90 -6.38 -17.97 13.50
C ASN A 90 -5.97 -17.68 12.04
N TYR A 91 -5.59 -16.44 11.72
CA TYR A 91 -5.22 -16.05 10.36
C TYR A 91 -3.70 -16.15 10.17
N GLN A 92 -3.26 -17.03 9.27
CA GLN A 92 -1.85 -17.12 8.89
C GLN A 92 -1.54 -16.12 7.78
N ILE A 93 -0.79 -15.07 8.10
CA ILE A 93 -0.21 -14.16 7.11
C ILE A 93 1.10 -14.79 6.63
N ASN A 94 1.24 -15.01 5.33
CA ASN A 94 2.46 -15.50 4.68
C ASN A 94 3.24 -14.37 4.02
N ILE A 95 2.51 -13.41 3.44
CA ILE A 95 3.04 -12.20 2.82
C ILE A 95 1.99 -11.10 2.94
N GLY A 96 2.42 -9.86 3.04
CA GLY A 96 1.52 -8.73 2.84
C GLY A 96 2.28 -7.43 2.70
N CYS A 97 1.53 -6.37 2.43
CA CYS A 97 2.05 -5.05 2.18
C CYS A 97 1.06 -3.98 2.59
N VAL A 98 1.60 -2.81 2.91
CA VAL A 98 0.86 -1.58 3.18
C VAL A 98 1.44 -0.49 2.30
N THR A 99 0.58 0.19 1.55
CA THR A 99 0.95 1.36 0.77
C THR A 99 0.16 2.56 1.29
N PHE A 100 0.85 3.68 1.47
CA PHE A 100 0.26 4.94 1.91
C PHE A 100 0.80 6.10 1.08
N LYS A 101 -0.11 6.92 0.54
CA LYS A 101 0.22 8.16 -0.15
C LYS A 101 0.24 9.32 0.86
N GLU A 102 1.44 9.80 1.21
CA GLU A 102 1.69 10.92 2.14
C GLU A 102 1.25 12.28 1.54
N HIS A 103 1.43 12.49 0.24
CA HIS A 103 0.96 13.61 -0.59
C HIS A 103 1.55 13.42 -2.01
N ASP A 104 0.79 13.62 -3.08
CA ASP A 104 1.35 14.02 -4.38
C ASP A 104 1.01 15.50 -4.58
N GLU A 105 1.96 16.32 -5.02
CA GLU A 105 1.70 17.74 -5.33
C GLU A 105 0.82 17.91 -6.59
N ASP A 106 0.63 16.82 -7.35
CA ASP A 106 -0.02 16.79 -8.66
C ASP A 106 -1.36 15.99 -8.68
N GLU A 107 -1.76 15.34 -7.59
CA GLU A 107 -3.00 14.53 -7.52
C GLU A 107 -3.79 14.83 -6.22
N GLU A 108 -4.82 15.67 -6.31
CA GLU A 108 -5.67 16.05 -5.17
C GLU A 108 -6.54 14.88 -4.64
N ASP A 109 -6.72 13.81 -5.41
CA ASP A 109 -7.78 12.80 -5.18
C ASP A 109 -7.33 11.54 -4.41
N GLU A 110 -6.04 11.39 -4.09
CA GLU A 110 -5.53 10.19 -3.39
C GLU A 110 -4.75 10.47 -2.10
N GLU A 111 -4.76 11.73 -1.61
CA GLU A 111 -4.11 12.10 -0.35
C GLU A 111 -4.67 11.27 0.82
N GLY A 112 -3.80 10.63 1.60
CA GLY A 112 -4.20 9.89 2.79
C GLY A 112 -4.84 8.53 2.51
N LYS A 113 -4.80 8.03 1.27
CA LYS A 113 -5.23 6.69 0.89
C LYS A 113 -4.28 5.64 1.48
N LEU A 114 -4.85 4.66 2.17
CA LEU A 114 -4.18 3.50 2.73
C LEU A 114 -4.68 2.23 2.04
N ILE A 115 -3.76 1.47 1.47
CA ILE A 115 -4.04 0.16 0.89
C ILE A 115 -3.30 -0.89 1.73
N ILE A 116 -3.99 -1.93 2.17
CA ILE A 116 -3.40 -3.09 2.84
C ILE A 116 -3.78 -4.36 2.09
N SER A 117 -2.80 -5.19 1.79
CA SER A 117 -3.00 -6.46 1.11
C SER A 117 -2.29 -7.57 1.88
N LEU A 118 -3.04 -8.58 2.32
CA LEU A 118 -2.53 -9.75 3.03
C LEU A 118 -2.81 -11.00 2.21
N ASN A 119 -1.82 -11.89 2.08
CA ASN A 119 -1.89 -13.13 1.31
C ASN A 119 -2.33 -12.94 -0.15
N ASN A 120 -1.98 -11.79 -0.73
CA ASN A 120 -2.08 -11.54 -2.16
C ASN A 120 -0.73 -11.04 -2.66
N GLU A 121 0.05 -11.97 -3.20
CA GLU A 121 1.39 -11.68 -3.70
C GLU A 121 1.36 -10.72 -4.89
N LYS A 122 0.31 -10.74 -5.70
CA LYS A 122 0.20 -9.89 -6.89
C LYS A 122 0.05 -8.42 -6.51
N ASN A 123 -0.72 -8.14 -5.46
CA ASN A 123 -0.88 -6.78 -4.94
C ASN A 123 0.36 -6.27 -4.19
N CYS A 124 1.25 -7.17 -3.79
CA CYS A 124 2.50 -6.84 -3.10
C CYS A 124 3.75 -6.98 -3.98
N PHE A 125 3.56 -7.01 -5.30
CA PHE A 125 4.67 -7.10 -6.25
C PHE A 125 5.65 -5.93 -6.08
N GLY A 126 6.95 -6.22 -6.07
CA GLY A 126 8.02 -5.22 -5.94
C GLY A 126 8.46 -4.96 -4.50
N ILE A 127 7.98 -5.74 -3.54
CA ILE A 127 8.35 -5.63 -2.12
C ILE A 127 9.37 -6.69 -1.72
N SER A 128 9.52 -7.74 -2.52
CA SER A 128 10.54 -8.77 -2.31
C SER A 128 11.61 -8.67 -3.40
N GLN A 129 12.88 -8.88 -3.01
CA GLN A 129 13.99 -8.96 -3.97
C GLN A 129 13.72 -9.99 -5.08
N LYS A 130 13.03 -11.09 -4.76
CA LYS A 130 12.62 -12.12 -5.73
C LYS A 130 11.76 -11.59 -6.88
N ASP A 131 11.04 -10.49 -6.66
CA ASP A 131 10.17 -9.87 -7.66
C ASP A 131 11.00 -9.17 -8.74
N TYR A 132 12.19 -8.70 -8.37
CA TYR A 132 13.19 -8.10 -9.25
C TYR A 132 14.22 -9.12 -9.77
N ASP A 133 14.48 -10.18 -9.01
CA ASP A 133 15.34 -11.29 -9.43
C ASP A 133 14.72 -12.12 -10.55
N ALA A 134 13.45 -11.89 -10.91
CA ALA A 134 12.88 -12.41 -12.15
C ALA A 134 13.34 -11.52 -13.32
N PRO A 135 14.40 -11.91 -14.06
CA PRO A 135 14.92 -11.08 -15.14
C PRO A 135 13.86 -10.85 -16.21
N VAL A 136 13.99 -9.74 -16.94
CA VAL A 136 13.27 -9.55 -18.20
C VAL A 136 13.67 -10.69 -19.13
N GLY A 137 12.74 -11.60 -19.38
CA GLY A 137 12.94 -12.78 -20.20
C GLY A 137 12.37 -12.54 -21.60
N ILE A 138 13.22 -12.59 -22.62
CA ILE A 138 12.80 -12.54 -24.03
C ILE A 138 13.02 -13.93 -24.63
N GLY A 139 11.97 -14.52 -25.20
CA GLY A 139 12.07 -15.82 -25.85
C GLY A 139 11.00 -16.04 -26.91
N LYS A 140 10.99 -17.24 -27.51
CA LYS A 140 10.02 -17.62 -28.56
C LYS A 140 8.55 -17.51 -28.11
N GLY A 141 8.32 -17.67 -26.79
CA GLY A 141 7.00 -17.52 -26.18
C GLY A 141 6.56 -16.07 -25.94
N GLY A 142 7.43 -15.08 -26.12
CA GLY A 142 7.14 -13.66 -25.88
C GLY A 142 8.09 -13.01 -24.88
N VAL A 143 7.62 -11.93 -24.25
CA VAL A 143 8.36 -11.13 -23.26
C VAL A 143 7.72 -11.31 -21.88
N ARG A 144 8.55 -11.55 -20.86
CA ARG A 144 8.13 -11.59 -19.45
C ARG A 144 8.89 -10.53 -18.67
N ALA A 145 8.16 -9.68 -17.95
CA ALA A 145 8.71 -8.65 -17.09
C ALA A 145 7.78 -8.39 -15.90
N GLY A 146 8.32 -8.35 -14.69
CA GLY A 146 7.58 -7.91 -13.49
C GLY A 146 6.25 -8.63 -13.24
N GLY A 147 6.21 -9.95 -13.41
CA GLY A 147 4.98 -10.75 -13.23
C GLY A 147 3.96 -10.64 -14.38
N VAL A 148 4.22 -9.81 -15.38
CA VAL A 148 3.45 -9.71 -16.62
C VAL A 148 4.12 -10.55 -17.72
N THR A 149 3.32 -11.25 -18.51
CA THR A 149 3.80 -11.93 -19.72
C THR A 149 3.01 -11.44 -20.93
N VAL A 150 3.73 -11.03 -21.97
CA VAL A 150 3.19 -10.69 -23.29
C VAL A 150 3.62 -11.76 -24.27
N GLY A 151 2.70 -12.62 -24.65
CA GLY A 151 2.91 -13.72 -25.59
C GLY A 151 3.14 -13.23 -27.01
N SER A 152 3.92 -13.97 -27.79
CA SER A 152 4.18 -13.69 -29.21
C SER A 152 2.93 -13.69 -30.10
N ASN A 153 1.80 -14.22 -29.60
CA ASN A 153 0.49 -14.22 -30.24
C ASN A 153 -0.43 -13.06 -29.78
N GLY A 154 0.09 -12.08 -29.05
CA GLY A 154 -0.67 -10.96 -28.50
C GLY A 154 -1.49 -11.28 -27.24
N THR A 155 -1.26 -12.43 -26.61
CA THR A 155 -1.87 -12.76 -25.31
C THR A 155 -1.16 -11.99 -24.20
N ILE A 156 -1.90 -11.37 -23.28
CA ILE A 156 -1.31 -10.73 -22.10
C ILE A 156 -1.83 -11.46 -20.86
N SER A 157 -0.95 -11.82 -19.93
CA SER A 157 -1.33 -12.41 -18.64
C SER A 157 -0.65 -11.66 -17.51
N ALA A 158 -1.42 -11.24 -16.52
CA ALA A 158 -0.94 -10.55 -15.32
C ALA A 158 -1.87 -10.88 -14.14
N GLY A 159 -1.32 -11.45 -13.06
CA GLY A 159 -2.00 -11.58 -11.76
C GLY A 159 -3.47 -12.02 -11.81
N GLY A 160 -3.78 -13.17 -12.40
CA GLY A 160 -5.15 -13.69 -12.49
C GLY A 160 -6.01 -13.08 -13.60
N VAL A 161 -5.45 -12.17 -14.41
CA VAL A 161 -6.07 -11.59 -15.60
C VAL A 161 -5.40 -12.13 -16.86
N ASP A 162 -6.21 -12.62 -17.79
CA ASP A 162 -5.79 -13.09 -19.12
C ASP A 162 -6.53 -12.30 -20.21
N ILE A 163 -5.79 -11.72 -21.15
CA ILE A 163 -6.31 -11.00 -22.32
C ILE A 163 -5.92 -11.77 -23.58
N LYS A 164 -6.92 -12.22 -24.35
CA LYS A 164 -6.74 -12.99 -25.59
C LYS A 164 -7.61 -12.41 -26.71
N LYS A 165 -6.99 -11.75 -27.69
CA LYS A 165 -7.67 -11.23 -28.91
C LYS A 165 -8.97 -10.44 -28.60
N GLY A 166 -8.92 -9.56 -27.61
CA GLY A 166 -10.08 -8.75 -27.18
C GLY A 166 -10.98 -9.39 -26.12
N ASN A 167 -10.79 -10.67 -25.77
CA ASN A 167 -11.49 -11.30 -24.65
C ASN A 167 -10.68 -11.17 -23.37
N ILE A 168 -11.29 -10.65 -22.31
CA ILE A 168 -10.70 -10.52 -20.97
C ILE A 168 -11.29 -11.61 -20.07
N LYS A 169 -10.44 -12.43 -19.45
CA LYS A 169 -10.81 -13.39 -18.41
C LYS A 169 -10.17 -12.98 -17.11
N VAL A 170 -10.96 -12.96 -16.04
CA VAL A 170 -10.50 -12.65 -14.69
C VAL A 170 -10.76 -13.86 -13.80
N ASN A 171 -9.74 -14.32 -13.09
CA ASN A 171 -9.86 -15.30 -12.02
C ASN A 171 -10.02 -14.56 -10.68
N PRO A 172 -11.26 -14.35 -10.19
CA PRO A 172 -11.48 -13.57 -8.98
C PRO A 172 -10.84 -14.20 -7.74
N LYS A 173 -10.64 -15.53 -7.72
CA LYS A 173 -9.98 -16.21 -6.59
C LYS A 173 -8.49 -15.84 -6.47
N GLU A 174 -7.84 -15.63 -7.61
CA GLU A 174 -6.43 -15.19 -7.65
C GLU A 174 -6.31 -13.69 -7.42
N VAL A 175 -7.21 -12.90 -8.03
CA VAL A 175 -7.19 -11.42 -7.94
C VAL A 175 -7.56 -10.94 -6.53
N MET A 176 -8.46 -11.66 -5.85
CA MET A 176 -8.99 -11.26 -4.54
C MET A 176 -8.57 -12.19 -3.41
N SER A 177 -7.41 -12.87 -3.51
CA SER A 177 -6.96 -13.76 -2.44
C SER A 177 -6.68 -12.99 -1.14
N GLY A 178 -6.96 -13.62 0.00
CA GLY A 178 -6.65 -13.06 1.32
C GLY A 178 -7.48 -11.84 1.72
N ILE A 179 -6.87 -10.87 2.40
CA ILE A 179 -7.54 -9.66 2.90
C ILE A 179 -7.02 -8.45 2.13
N GLN A 180 -7.91 -7.70 1.51
CA GLN A 180 -7.65 -6.46 0.78
C GLN A 180 -8.45 -5.33 1.40
N TYR A 181 -7.77 -4.29 1.88
CA TYR A 181 -8.38 -3.14 2.51
C TYR A 181 -7.97 -1.87 1.80
N ILE A 182 -8.94 -0.99 1.56
CA ILE A 182 -8.73 0.39 1.14
C ILE A 182 -9.44 1.27 2.15
N GLY A 183 -8.72 2.26 2.68
CA GLY A 183 -9.31 3.25 3.57
C GLY A 183 -8.65 4.61 3.42
N TYR A 184 -9.32 5.63 3.92
CA TYR A 184 -8.89 7.01 3.82
C TYR A 184 -8.66 7.57 5.22
N LYS A 185 -7.56 8.31 5.37
CA LYS A 185 -7.21 8.87 6.66
C LYS A 185 -8.26 9.85 7.14
N ILE A 186 -8.80 9.61 8.32
CA ILE A 186 -9.74 10.54 8.97
C ILE A 186 -8.96 11.82 9.32
N LYS A 187 -9.29 12.93 8.65
CA LYS A 187 -8.77 14.25 8.99
C LYS A 187 -9.37 14.64 10.34
N ARG A 188 -8.53 14.98 11.32
CA ARG A 188 -9.01 15.55 12.59
C ARG A 188 -9.29 17.03 12.33
N ASP A 189 -10.54 17.43 12.53
CA ASP A 189 -10.94 18.84 12.61
C ASP A 189 -10.31 19.53 13.83
#